data_AF-A0A0G1ZNJ1-F1
#
_entry.id   AF-A0A0G1ZNJ1-F1
#
_cell.length_a   1.000
_cell.length_b   1.000
_cell.length_c   1.000
_cell.angle_alpha   90.00
_cell.angle_beta   90.00
_cell.angle_gamma   90.00
#
_symmetry.space_group_name_H-M   'P 1'
#
loop_
_entity.id
_entity.type
_entity.pdbx_description
1 polymer ?
#
loop_
_entity_poly.entity_id
_entity_poly.type
_entity_poly.pdbx_seq_one_letter_code
_entity_poly.pdbx_strand_id
1 'polypeptide(L)'
;MYDRLINTIAALIAIAAIATCTMLGFRFIVVTHVENYELGYLWDARDGSITRIQHPGYIIHPPIVTYVYTIDLRPMQVCINANKRTLNCKLVRFNPAGLDKFLEWHGTNDYAINGTNADGRTTTGGLDDILMSYAFDGSRTRYPFLEVLGEISANGEKPITDTVPTTTAPIQAPQ
;
A
#
# COMPACT_ATOMS: atom_id res chain seq x y z
N MET A 1 38.85 -38.05 25.71
CA MET A 1 39.07 -37.19 24.52
C MET A 1 37.78 -37.01 23.72
N TYR A 2 36.99 -38.08 23.55
CA TYR A 2 35.71 -38.07 22.85
C TYR A 2 34.63 -37.17 23.51
N ASP A 3 34.53 -37.14 24.84
CA ASP A 3 33.53 -36.30 25.53
C ASP A 3 33.77 -34.80 25.36
N ARG A 4 35.05 -34.38 25.30
CA ARG A 4 35.40 -32.98 25.01
C ARG A 4 35.01 -32.62 23.59
N LEU A 5 35.20 -33.53 22.63
CA LEU A 5 34.80 -33.34 21.24
C LEU A 5 33.27 -33.22 21.11
N ILE A 6 32.51 -34.12 21.73
CA ILE A 6 31.03 -34.08 21.73
C ILE A 6 30.52 -32.75 22.31
N ASN A 7 31.04 -32.32 23.46
CA ASN A 7 30.60 -31.08 24.10
C ASN A 7 30.93 -29.84 23.25
N THR A 8 32.09 -29.82 22.58
CA THR A 8 32.43 -28.72 21.67
C THR A 8 31.51 -28.67 20.45
N ILE A 9 31.16 -29.83 19.87
CA ILE A 9 30.25 -29.91 18.72
C ILE A 9 28.84 -29.45 19.13
N ALA A 10 28.34 -29.91 20.28
CA ALA A 10 27.04 -29.50 20.80
C ALA A 10 26.96 -27.99 21.04
N ALA A 11 28.02 -27.38 21.60
CA ALA A 11 28.08 -25.93 21.80
C ALA A 11 28.04 -25.15 20.48
N LEU A 12 28.76 -25.60 19.45
CA LEU A 12 28.74 -24.96 18.13
C LEU A 12 27.36 -25.04 17.46
N ILE A 13 26.68 -26.19 17.57
CA ILE A 13 25.31 -26.35 17.05
C ILE A 13 24.36 -25.39 17.77
N ALA A 14 24.45 -25.29 19.10
CA ALA A 14 23.61 -24.38 19.88
C ALA A 14 23.82 -22.91 19.49
N ILE A 15 25.08 -22.48 19.32
CA ILE A 15 25.40 -21.11 18.88
C ILE A 15 24.85 -20.84 17.47
N ALA A 16 25.03 -21.78 16.54
CA ALA A 16 24.51 -21.64 15.18
C ALA A 16 22.97 -21.55 15.16
N ALA A 17 22.29 -22.35 15.99
CA ALA A 17 20.84 -22.29 16.12
C ALA A 17 20.36 -20.94 16.68
N ILE A 18 21.00 -20.45 17.76
CA ILE A 18 20.68 -19.14 18.34
C ILE A 18 20.89 -18.03 17.30
N ALA A 19 22.04 -18.01 16.62
CA ALA A 19 22.36 -17.02 15.59
C ALA A 19 21.31 -17.00 14.48
N THR A 20 20.90 -18.19 14.01
CA THR A 20 19.86 -18.34 12.98
C THR A 20 18.50 -17.83 13.48
N CYS A 21 18.10 -18.17 14.70
CA CYS A 21 16.86 -17.67 15.29
C CYS A 21 16.86 -16.15 15.43
N THR A 22 17.96 -15.53 15.87
CA THR A 22 18.07 -14.06 15.93
C THR A 22 18.00 -13.42 14.56
N MET A 23 18.64 -14.00 13.54
CA MET A 23 18.60 -13.47 12.18
C MET A 23 17.19 -13.54 11.59
N LEU A 24 16.48 -14.66 11.79
CA LEU A 24 15.10 -14.80 11.35
C LEU A 24 14.18 -13.84 12.12
N GLY A 25 14.33 -13.73 13.44
CA GLY A 25 13.59 -12.78 14.26
C GLY A 25 13.78 -11.35 13.79
N PHE A 26 15.01 -10.92 13.52
CA PHE A 26 15.30 -9.62 12.95
C PHE A 26 14.61 -9.43 11.59
N ARG A 27 14.69 -10.43 10.70
CA ARG A 27 14.07 -10.36 9.37
C ARG A 27 12.55 -10.22 9.41
N PHE A 28 11.87 -10.92 10.30
CA PHE A 28 10.40 -10.90 10.38
C PHE A 28 9.85 -9.70 11.15
N ILE A 29 10.62 -9.18 12.11
CA ILE A 29 10.16 -8.12 13.00
C ILE A 29 10.55 -6.74 12.46
N VAL A 30 11.78 -6.58 11.96
CA VAL A 30 12.37 -5.26 11.65
C VAL A 30 12.30 -4.90 10.17
N VAL A 31 12.20 -5.92 9.30
CA VAL A 31 12.32 -5.75 7.85
C VAL A 31 10.99 -6.03 7.17
N THR A 32 10.40 -4.99 6.61
CA THR A 32 9.17 -5.07 5.80
C THR A 32 9.52 -4.83 4.33
N HIS A 33 8.83 -5.51 3.42
CA HIS A 33 9.02 -5.33 1.98
C HIS A 33 7.83 -4.57 1.39
N VAL A 34 8.10 -3.52 0.62
CA VAL A 34 7.10 -2.75 -0.13
C VAL A 34 7.28 -3.05 -1.60
N GLU A 35 6.21 -3.46 -2.28
CA GLU A 35 6.27 -3.81 -3.69
C GLU A 35 6.41 -2.56 -4.58
N ASN A 36 6.87 -2.75 -5.82
CA ASN A 36 7.11 -1.66 -6.77
C ASN A 36 5.82 -0.93 -7.22
N TYR A 37 4.67 -1.58 -7.07
CA TYR A 37 3.36 -1.02 -7.39
C TYR A 37 2.62 -0.47 -6.17
N GLU A 38 3.28 -0.45 -5.01
CA GLU A 38 2.71 0.05 -3.76
C GLU A 38 3.36 1.36 -3.34
N LEU A 39 2.56 2.22 -2.71
CA LEU A 39 3.05 3.37 -1.96
C LEU A 39 3.15 2.98 -0.50
N GLY A 40 4.38 2.84 0.00
CA GLY A 40 4.65 2.66 1.41
C GLY A 40 4.60 3.98 2.18
N TYR A 41 4.06 3.96 3.39
CA TYR A 41 4.20 5.06 4.35
C TYR A 41 4.47 4.50 5.75
N LEU A 42 5.25 5.25 6.52
CA LEU A 42 5.56 4.97 7.91
C LEU A 42 4.61 5.76 8.80
N TRP A 43 4.05 5.10 9.80
CA TRP A 43 3.30 5.73 10.88
C TRP A 43 4.04 5.53 12.20
N ASP A 44 4.37 6.63 12.88
CA ASP A 44 4.95 6.58 14.22
C ASP A 44 3.85 6.66 15.28
N ALA A 45 3.75 5.63 16.11
CA ALA A 45 2.70 5.50 17.12
C ALA A 45 2.90 6.47 18.30
N ARG A 46 4.05 7.14 18.41
CA ARG A 46 4.35 8.06 19.52
C ARG A 46 3.80 9.46 19.28
N ASP A 47 3.91 9.97 18.05
CA ASP A 47 3.51 11.32 17.67
C ASP A 47 2.39 11.34 16.60
N GLY A 48 2.05 10.19 16.02
CA GLY A 48 1.10 10.07 14.93
C GLY A 48 1.64 10.59 13.60
N SER A 49 2.94 10.85 13.49
CA SER A 49 3.57 11.38 12.28
C SER A 49 3.55 10.35 11.17
N ILE A 50 3.24 10.82 9.96
CA ILE A 50 3.17 10.01 8.76
C ILE A 50 4.30 10.45 7.82
N THR A 51 5.19 9.52 7.48
CA THR A 51 6.31 9.78 6.56
C THR A 51 6.19 8.90 5.34
N ARG A 52 6.20 9.52 4.15
CA ARG A 52 6.12 8.80 2.87
C ARG A 52 7.44 8.10 2.58
N ILE A 53 7.37 6.84 2.15
CA ILE A 53 8.55 6.09 1.72
C ILE A 53 8.85 6.46 0.26
N GLN A 54 10.08 6.88 -0.02
CA GLN A 54 10.47 7.39 -1.34
C GLN A 54 10.83 6.29 -2.35
N HIS A 55 11.09 5.07 -1.88
CA HIS A 55 11.53 3.97 -2.72
C HIS A 55 10.85 2.64 -2.34
N PRO A 56 10.52 1.78 -3.31
CA PRO A 56 10.09 0.42 -3.02
C PRO A 56 11.26 -0.45 -2.52
N GLY A 57 10.95 -1.63 -2.00
CA GLY A 57 11.92 -2.62 -1.53
C GLY A 57 11.91 -2.84 -0.02
N TYR A 58 13.05 -3.24 0.53
CA TYR A 58 13.18 -3.55 1.96
C TYR A 58 13.35 -2.29 2.81
N ILE A 59 12.42 -2.10 3.73
CA ILE A 59 12.42 -0.99 4.69
C ILE A 59 12.77 -1.55 6.07
N ILE A 60 13.80 -0.97 6.68
CA ILE A 60 14.23 -1.28 8.04
C ILE A 60 13.55 -0.26 8.96
N HIS A 61 12.74 -0.72 9.90
CA HIS A 61 12.02 0.17 10.81
C HIS A 61 12.01 -0.40 12.25
N PRO A 62 12.01 0.46 13.28
CA PRO A 62 11.88 0.00 14.65
C PRO A 62 10.48 -0.60 14.89
N PRO A 63 10.38 -1.89 15.25
CA PRO A 63 9.14 -2.67 15.18
C PRO A 63 8.08 -2.29 16.22
N ILE A 64 8.46 -1.57 17.26
CA ILE A 64 7.59 -1.26 18.40
C ILE A 64 6.92 0.11 18.25
N VAL A 65 7.59 1.05 17.58
CA VAL A 65 7.15 2.45 17.53
C VAL A 65 6.73 2.90 16.14
N THR A 66 7.22 2.23 15.09
CA THR A 66 6.87 2.57 13.72
C THR A 66 6.28 1.38 12.99
N TYR A 67 5.19 1.64 12.30
CA TYR A 67 4.48 0.67 11.48
C TYR A 67 4.58 1.10 10.02
N VAL A 68 4.78 0.13 9.13
CA VAL A 68 4.81 0.36 7.68
C VAL A 68 3.47 -0.10 7.14
N TYR A 69 2.79 0.78 6.43
CA TYR A 69 1.55 0.49 5.73
C TYR A 69 1.72 0.71 4.23
N THR A 70 0.92 0.02 3.43
CA THR A 70 0.97 0.13 1.97
C THR A 70 -0.38 0.50 1.35
N ILE A 71 -0.33 1.23 0.24
CA ILE A 71 -1.49 1.53 -0.62
C ILE A 71 -1.15 1.09 -2.04
N ASP A 72 -2.02 0.31 -2.65
CA ASP A 72 -1.83 -0.14 -4.03
C ASP A 72 -2.03 1.01 -5.03
N LEU A 73 -1.07 1.21 -5.94
CA LEU A 73 -1.11 2.24 -6.98
C LEU A 73 -1.58 1.71 -8.34
N ARG A 74 -1.90 0.42 -8.45
CA ARG A 74 -2.36 -0.15 -9.72
C ARG A 74 -3.73 0.41 -10.09
N PRO A 75 -3.95 0.71 -11.39
CA PRO A 75 -5.29 0.97 -11.89
C PRO A 75 -6.23 -0.19 -11.57
N MET A 76 -7.43 0.13 -11.10
CA MET A 76 -8.48 -0.84 -10.82
C MET A 76 -9.78 -0.42 -11.50
N GLN A 77 -10.53 -1.41 -11.94
CA GLN A 77 -11.84 -1.19 -12.55
C GLN A 77 -12.91 -1.27 -11.46
N VAL A 78 -13.58 -0.16 -11.20
CA VAL A 78 -14.70 -0.09 -10.26
C VAL A 78 -16.01 0.01 -11.04
N CYS A 79 -16.99 -0.81 -10.69
CA CYS A 79 -18.24 -0.92 -11.42
C CYS A 79 -19.43 -0.86 -10.45
N ILE A 80 -20.44 -0.06 -10.81
CA ILE A 80 -21.73 -0.10 -10.10
C ILE A 80 -22.64 -1.13 -10.79
N ASN A 81 -23.04 -2.12 -10.01
CA ASN A 81 -24.00 -3.15 -10.41
C ASN A 81 -25.35 -2.89 -9.73
N ALA A 82 -26.44 -2.86 -10.51
CA ALA A 82 -27.79 -2.91 -9.97
C ALA A 82 -28.54 -4.06 -10.64
N ASN A 83 -29.21 -4.90 -9.84
CA ASN A 83 -30.07 -5.98 -10.32
C ASN A 83 -29.42 -6.89 -11.40
N LYS A 84 -28.19 -7.35 -11.18
CA LYS A 84 -27.40 -8.22 -12.08
C LYS A 84 -27.00 -7.60 -13.43
N ARG A 85 -27.11 -6.27 -13.59
CA ARG A 85 -26.57 -5.55 -14.75
C ARG A 85 -25.48 -4.58 -14.31
N THR A 86 -24.37 -4.58 -15.04
CA THR A 86 -23.29 -3.61 -14.87
C THR A 86 -23.67 -2.34 -15.60
N LEU A 87 -23.98 -1.26 -14.86
CA LEU A 87 -24.49 -0.03 -15.47
C LEU A 87 -23.37 0.85 -16.00
N ASN A 88 -22.30 0.98 -15.23
CA ASN A 88 -21.17 1.84 -15.56
C ASN A 88 -19.92 1.35 -14.84
N CYS A 89 -18.80 1.34 -15.55
CA CYS A 89 -17.49 1.02 -14.99
C CYS A 89 -16.53 2.17 -15.26
N LYS A 90 -15.72 2.48 -14.26
CA LYS A 90 -14.63 3.45 -14.37
C LYS A 90 -13.31 2.77 -14.06
N LEU A 91 -12.28 3.11 -14.83
CA LEU A 91 -10.91 2.76 -14.51
C LEU A 91 -10.35 3.86 -13.62
N VAL A 92 -10.06 3.53 -12.37
CA VAL A 92 -9.60 4.48 -11.36
C VAL A 92 -8.23 4.07 -10.85
N ARG A 93 -7.48 5.05 -10.35
CA ARG A 93 -6.17 4.85 -9.75
C ARG A 93 -6.02 5.77 -8.54
N PHE A 94 -5.32 5.29 -7.52
CA PHE A 94 -4.92 6.13 -6.40
C PHE A 94 -3.84 7.12 -6.84
N ASN A 95 -4.04 8.41 -6.56
CA ASN A 95 -3.05 9.44 -6.79
C ASN A 95 -2.20 9.66 -5.53
N PRO A 96 -0.90 9.32 -5.55
CA PRO A 96 -0.03 9.45 -4.38
C PRO A 96 0.12 10.91 -3.90
N ALA A 97 -0.16 11.91 -4.73
CA ALA A 97 -0.16 13.31 -4.31
C ALA A 97 -1.18 13.59 -3.20
N GLY A 98 -2.33 12.89 -3.22
CA GLY A 98 -3.42 13.06 -2.26
C GLY A 98 -3.33 12.22 -1.00
N LEU A 99 -2.21 11.54 -0.73
CA LEU A 99 -2.05 10.64 0.41
C LEU A 99 -2.48 11.26 1.74
N ASP A 100 -2.02 12.48 2.03
CA ASP A 100 -2.26 13.09 3.35
C ASP A 100 -3.77 13.31 3.57
N LYS A 101 -4.48 13.75 2.53
CA LYS A 101 -5.95 13.92 2.57
C LYS A 101 -6.68 12.58 2.65
N PHE A 102 -6.17 11.56 1.98
CA PHE A 102 -6.73 10.23 2.06
C PHE A 102 -6.63 9.65 3.48
N LEU A 103 -5.46 9.73 4.10
CA LEU A 103 -5.23 9.26 5.47
C LEU A 103 -5.98 10.10 6.51
N GLU A 104 -6.16 11.40 6.28
CA GLU A 104 -7.01 12.26 7.12
C GLU A 104 -8.47 11.78 7.16
N TRP A 105 -8.99 11.27 6.04
CA TRP A 105 -10.41 10.88 5.92
C TRP A 105 -10.67 9.41 6.22
N HIS A 106 -9.75 8.53 5.85
CA HIS A 106 -9.92 7.07 5.96
C HIS A 106 -9.09 6.44 7.09
N GLY A 107 -8.12 7.18 7.63
CA GLY A 107 -7.20 6.68 8.65
C GLY A 107 -6.03 5.89 8.08
N THR A 108 -5.18 5.41 8.97
CA THR A 108 -3.99 4.60 8.64
C THR A 108 -4.35 3.11 8.60
N ASN A 109 -4.17 2.49 7.44
CA ASN A 109 -4.35 1.05 7.24
C ASN A 109 -3.58 0.57 6.00
N ASP A 110 -3.51 -0.75 5.83
CA ASP A 110 -3.10 -1.37 4.57
C ASP A 110 -4.28 -1.37 3.59
N TYR A 111 -4.12 -0.66 2.46
CA TYR A 111 -5.16 -0.50 1.46
C TYR A 111 -4.80 -1.30 0.20
N ALA A 112 -5.09 -2.60 0.25
CA ALA A 112 -4.99 -3.49 -0.90
C ALA A 112 -6.23 -3.42 -1.80
N ILE A 113 -6.05 -3.76 -3.08
CA ILE A 113 -7.15 -3.96 -4.02
C ILE A 113 -7.90 -5.25 -3.65
N ASN A 114 -9.23 -5.21 -3.65
CA ASN A 114 -10.15 -6.29 -3.26
C ASN A 114 -10.15 -6.61 -1.76
N GLY A 115 -9.74 -5.65 -0.92
CA GLY A 115 -9.79 -5.73 0.54
C GLY A 115 -9.13 -6.96 1.16
N THR A 116 -8.31 -7.69 0.41
CA THR A 116 -7.74 -8.96 0.89
C THR A 116 -6.43 -8.63 1.57
N ASN A 117 -6.46 -8.58 2.91
CA ASN A 117 -5.25 -8.41 3.70
C ASN A 117 -4.32 -9.62 3.49
N ALA A 118 -3.04 -9.48 3.86
CA ALA A 118 -2.07 -10.59 3.84
C ALA A 118 -2.55 -11.86 4.58
N ASP A 119 -3.50 -11.71 5.52
CA ASP A 119 -4.15 -12.79 6.26
C ASP A 119 -5.33 -13.47 5.52
N GLY A 120 -5.60 -13.11 4.26
CA GLY A 120 -6.64 -13.73 3.42
C GLY A 120 -8.08 -13.39 3.81
N ARG A 121 -8.28 -12.43 4.73
CA ARG A 121 -9.62 -11.92 5.10
C ARG A 121 -10.00 -10.76 4.20
N THR A 122 -11.19 -10.83 3.61
CA THR A 122 -11.81 -9.71 2.89
C THR A 122 -12.29 -8.68 3.90
N THR A 123 -11.62 -7.53 3.95
CA THR A 123 -12.06 -6.37 4.72
C THR A 123 -13.10 -5.60 3.90
N THR A 124 -14.18 -5.21 4.56
CA THR A 124 -15.12 -4.22 4.03
C THR A 124 -14.44 -2.87 4.09
N GLY A 125 -14.45 -2.09 3.00
CA GLY A 125 -13.70 -0.84 2.92
C GLY A 125 -12.29 -1.00 2.35
N GLY A 126 -12.10 -1.95 1.43
CA GLY A 126 -10.90 -2.03 0.60
C GLY A 126 -10.69 -0.75 -0.21
N LEU A 127 -9.49 -0.60 -0.78
CA LEU A 127 -9.17 0.58 -1.59
C LEU A 127 -10.16 0.76 -2.75
N ASP A 128 -10.61 -0.34 -3.34
CA ASP A 128 -11.59 -0.38 -4.43
C ASP A 128 -12.95 0.16 -4.02
N ASP A 129 -13.47 -0.23 -2.84
CA ASP A 129 -14.74 0.28 -2.32
C ASP A 129 -14.66 1.80 -2.08
N ILE A 130 -13.54 2.25 -1.49
CA ILE A 130 -13.32 3.66 -1.17
C ILE A 130 -13.25 4.47 -2.46
N LEU A 131 -12.37 4.09 -3.40
CA LEU A 131 -12.22 4.81 -4.66
C LEU A 131 -13.49 4.76 -5.51
N MET A 132 -14.26 3.67 -5.47
CA MET A 132 -15.57 3.57 -6.12
C MET A 132 -16.53 4.63 -5.59
N SER A 133 -16.64 4.80 -4.27
CA SER A 133 -17.56 5.78 -3.67
C SER A 133 -17.30 7.21 -4.16
N TYR A 134 -16.03 7.59 -4.31
CA TYR A 134 -15.64 8.92 -4.81
C TYR A 134 -15.72 9.03 -6.33
N ALA A 135 -15.44 7.96 -7.07
CA ALA A 135 -15.47 7.97 -8.53
C ALA A 135 -16.88 8.12 -9.12
N PHE A 136 -17.89 7.71 -8.35
CA PHE A 136 -19.30 7.84 -8.70
C PHE A 136 -20.03 8.92 -7.89
N ASP A 137 -19.28 9.76 -7.16
CA ASP A 137 -19.87 10.93 -6.51
C ASP A 137 -20.41 11.92 -7.55
N GLY A 138 -21.70 12.25 -7.43
CA GLY A 138 -22.38 13.21 -8.30
C GLY A 138 -22.03 14.67 -8.04
N SER A 139 -21.27 14.97 -6.98
CA SER A 139 -20.96 16.35 -6.55
C SER A 139 -20.06 17.15 -7.49
N ARG A 140 -19.47 16.52 -8.52
CA ARG A 140 -18.43 17.08 -9.41
C ARG A 140 -17.16 17.55 -8.69
N THR A 141 -17.01 17.21 -7.40
CA THR A 141 -15.81 17.52 -6.63
C THR A 141 -14.65 16.64 -7.12
N ARG A 142 -13.46 17.23 -7.27
CA ARG A 142 -12.24 16.49 -7.59
C ARG A 142 -11.51 16.14 -6.30
N TYR A 143 -11.21 14.85 -6.13
CA TYR A 143 -10.50 14.36 -4.96
C TYR A 143 -9.00 14.23 -5.26
N PRO A 144 -8.10 14.78 -4.42
CA PRO A 144 -6.66 14.82 -4.72
C PRO A 144 -6.01 13.43 -4.75
N PHE A 145 -6.63 12.44 -4.13
CA PHE A 145 -6.17 11.05 -4.06
C PHE A 145 -6.80 10.14 -5.12
N LEU A 146 -7.72 10.65 -5.95
CA LEU A 146 -8.41 9.87 -6.98
C LEU A 146 -8.03 10.37 -8.37
N GLU A 147 -7.62 9.45 -9.22
CA GLU A 147 -7.45 9.68 -10.65
C GLU A 147 -8.40 8.76 -11.43
N VAL A 148 -9.25 9.35 -12.27
CA VAL A 148 -10.12 8.60 -13.18
C VAL A 148 -9.44 8.53 -14.54
N LEU A 149 -8.95 7.36 -14.90
CA LEU A 149 -8.18 7.13 -16.14
C LEU A 149 -9.07 6.93 -17.36
N GLY A 150 -10.31 6.48 -17.14
CA GLY A 150 -11.28 6.31 -18.23
C GLY A 150 -12.62 5.81 -17.73
N GLU A 151 -13.64 6.03 -18.56
CA GLU A 151 -14.99 5.52 -18.34
C GLU A 151 -15.35 4.57 -19.48
N ILE A 152 -15.88 3.40 -19.15
CA ILE A 152 -16.42 2.45 -20.11
C ILE A 152 -17.93 2.48 -19.94
N SER A 153 -18.58 3.27 -20.80
CA SER A 153 -20.04 3.27 -20.89
C SER A 153 -20.51 2.04 -21.65
N ALA A 154 -21.65 1.47 -21.24
CA ALA A 154 -22.28 0.30 -21.88
C ALA A 154 -22.59 0.49 -23.38
N ASN A 155 -22.52 1.73 -23.89
CA ASN A 155 -22.81 2.09 -25.29
C ASN A 155 -21.58 2.10 -26.21
N GLY A 156 -20.39 1.72 -25.74
CA GLY A 156 -19.19 1.58 -26.59
C GLY A 156 -18.58 2.90 -27.07
N GLU A 157 -18.98 4.03 -26.48
CA GLU A 157 -18.43 5.34 -26.80
C GLU A 157 -17.06 5.51 -26.12
N LYS A 158 -16.05 5.95 -26.89
CA LYS A 158 -14.65 6.04 -26.46
C LYS A 158 -14.51 6.93 -25.20
N PRO A 159 -13.53 6.65 -24.31
CA PRO A 159 -13.33 7.43 -23.10
C PRO A 159 -13.07 8.90 -23.44
N ILE A 160 -13.75 9.81 -22.74
CA ILE A 160 -13.38 11.22 -22.73
C ILE A 160 -12.05 11.29 -21.97
N THR A 161 -10.95 11.37 -22.70
CA THR A 161 -9.64 11.64 -22.12
C THR A 161 -9.64 13.09 -21.64
N ASP A 162 -10.13 13.34 -20.42
CA ASP A 162 -9.88 14.59 -19.71
C ASP A 162 -8.39 14.63 -19.37
N THR A 163 -7.59 15.04 -20.36
CA THR A 163 -6.16 15.32 -20.24
C THR A 163 -6.01 16.48 -19.26
N VAL A 164 -5.72 16.15 -18.00
CA VAL A 164 -5.21 17.14 -17.05
C VAL A 164 -3.81 17.53 -17.52
N PRO A 165 -3.49 18.82 -17.71
CA PRO A 165 -2.13 19.25 -17.93
C PRO A 165 -1.33 18.94 -16.67
N THR A 166 -0.41 17.98 -16.77
CA THR A 166 0.61 17.73 -15.76
C THR A 166 1.41 19.01 -15.57
N THR A 167 1.07 19.78 -14.55
CA THR A 167 1.94 20.86 -14.06
C THR A 167 3.02 20.19 -13.22
N THR A 168 3.99 19.60 -13.91
CA THR A 168 5.26 19.17 -13.30
C THR A 168 6.05 20.43 -13.02
N ALA A 169 5.96 20.97 -11.80
CA ALA A 169 6.98 21.89 -11.34
C ALA A 169 8.28 21.08 -11.20
N PRO A 170 9.38 21.49 -11.87
CA PRO A 170 10.67 20.82 -11.70
C PRO A 170 11.12 20.97 -10.25
N ILE A 171 11.40 19.84 -9.60
CA ILE A 171 12.08 19.78 -8.30
C ILE A 171 13.47 20.38 -8.51
N GLN A 172 13.68 21.62 -8.07
CA GLN A 172 15.01 22.20 -7.99
C GLN A 172 15.80 21.47 -6.91
N ALA A 173 16.95 20.92 -7.29
CA ALA A 173 17.90 20.36 -6.35
C ALA A 173 18.42 21.47 -5.39
N PRO A 174 18.59 21.17 -4.10
CA PRO A 174 19.24 22.12 -3.18
C PRO A 174 20.69 22.38 -3.64
N GLN A 175 21.05 23.67 -3.72
CA GLN A 175 22.42 24.16 -3.90
C GLN A 175 23.21 24.00 -2.60
#